data_AF-A0A257NTZ1-F1
#
_entry.id   AF-A0A257NTZ1-F1
#
_cell.length_a   1.000
_cell.length_b   1.000
_cell.length_c   1.000
_cell.angle_alpha   90.00
_cell.angle_beta   90.00
_cell.angle_gamma   90.00
#
_symmetry.space_group_name_H-M   'P 1'
#
loop_
_entity.id
_entity.type
_entity.pdbx_description
1 polymer ?
#
loop_
_entity_poly.entity_id
_entity_poly.type
_entity_poly.pdbx_seq_one_letter_code
_entity_poly.pdbx_strand_id
1 'polypeptide(L)'
;LAAHPVRIEAPIPGKSLVGIEVPNSTKATVGLGGLLSAHEWSANGKPLLAALGRDITGAPHYVNVAKMPHALIAGATGSGKSVAMHALITSLLYRNGPNQLRFIMVDPKRVELTMYNGIPHLLTPVITDPKKAILSLKWAAKEMERRYNILEAEQVRDVESYHKTVYEPAKKDDVDEMPEALPYIIIVIDELADIMQSYPRELEASIVRLAQMSRAVGIHLVLSTQRPSVNVITGLIKANVPTRVALQVASQIDSRTILDGSGAETLLGAGDMLYLSSDMQKPVRLQGAWVAEGEVKKIAQYIKSHNAGDLNAIDMGGSGIMVADAGDAIGLASMREDDDIDDDLYLDAKAAVEEAGRASTSYLQRKLKIGYSRAARLMDVLEAKGIIGAQDGSKPREVLSSAGSASVSEDEDETF
;
A
#
# COMPACT_ATOMS: atom_id res chain seq x y z
N LEU A 1 -20.60 -44.72 6.03
CA LEU A 1 -20.84 -43.49 5.24
C LEU A 1 -20.36 -42.30 6.05
N ALA A 2 -19.05 -42.01 6.03
CA ALA A 2 -18.51 -40.81 6.68
C ALA A 2 -18.69 -39.65 5.69
N ALA A 3 -19.78 -38.91 5.83
CA ALA A 3 -20.13 -37.86 4.88
C ALA A 3 -19.11 -36.72 4.94
N HIS A 4 -18.37 -36.51 3.85
CA HIS A 4 -17.66 -35.25 3.63
C HIS A 4 -18.67 -34.08 3.66
N PRO A 5 -18.28 -32.89 4.11
CA PRO A 5 -19.18 -31.73 4.15
C PRO A 5 -19.78 -31.50 2.77
N VAL A 6 -21.11 -31.54 2.69
CA VAL A 6 -21.91 -31.29 1.48
C VAL A 6 -22.36 -29.84 1.51
N ARG A 7 -22.20 -29.14 0.39
CA ARG A 7 -22.71 -27.76 0.25
C ARG A 7 -24.04 -27.77 -0.48
N ILE A 8 -25.01 -27.05 0.06
CA ILE A 8 -26.35 -26.91 -0.51
C ILE A 8 -26.49 -25.51 -1.10
N GLU A 9 -26.76 -25.42 -2.40
CA GLU A 9 -27.08 -24.17 -3.12
C GLU A 9 -28.57 -24.15 -3.42
N ALA A 10 -29.33 -23.31 -2.73
CA ALA A 10 -30.79 -23.25 -2.90
C ALA A 10 -31.29 -21.81 -3.02
N PRO A 11 -31.99 -21.44 -4.13
CA PRO A 11 -32.08 -22.15 -5.40
C PRO A 11 -30.80 -22.00 -6.25
N ILE A 12 -30.57 -22.94 -7.18
CA ILE A 12 -29.54 -22.76 -8.22
C ILE A 12 -29.88 -21.48 -9.02
N PRO A 13 -28.93 -20.55 -9.22
CA PRO A 13 -29.17 -19.34 -10.01
C PRO A 13 -29.84 -19.65 -11.37
N GLY A 14 -30.99 -19.01 -11.62
CA GLY A 14 -31.77 -19.19 -12.85
C GLY A 14 -32.57 -20.49 -12.96
N LYS A 15 -32.64 -21.33 -11.90
CA LYS A 15 -33.37 -22.61 -11.93
C LYS A 15 -34.20 -22.83 -10.66
N SER A 16 -35.34 -23.49 -10.78
CA SER A 16 -36.20 -23.92 -9.66
C SER A 16 -35.73 -25.22 -8.99
N LEU A 17 -34.41 -25.41 -8.88
CA LEU A 17 -33.78 -26.64 -8.37
C LEU A 17 -32.87 -26.33 -7.18
N VAL A 18 -32.67 -27.33 -6.32
CA VAL A 18 -31.67 -27.30 -5.24
C VAL A 18 -30.40 -27.98 -5.74
N GLY A 19 -29.28 -27.28 -5.65
CA GLY A 19 -27.95 -27.80 -5.93
C GLY A 19 -27.37 -28.47 -4.69
N ILE A 20 -26.84 -29.67 -4.87
CA ILE A 20 -26.13 -30.41 -3.83
C ILE A 20 -24.73 -30.69 -4.35
N GLU A 21 -23.75 -29.98 -3.83
CA GLU A 21 -22.35 -30.09 -4.23
C GLU A 21 -21.65 -31.11 -3.32
N VAL A 22 -21.29 -32.24 -3.92
CA VAL A 22 -20.59 -33.34 -3.24
C VAL A 22 -19.12 -33.35 -3.71
N PRO A 23 -18.15 -33.40 -2.78
CA PRO A 23 -16.74 -33.49 -3.15
C PRO A 23 -16.44 -34.74 -3.98
N ASN A 24 -15.66 -34.58 -5.04
CA ASN A 24 -15.16 -35.72 -5.82
C ASN A 24 -14.24 -36.61 -4.98
N SER A 25 -14.26 -37.93 -5.28
CA SER A 25 -13.36 -38.90 -4.63
C SER A 25 -11.89 -38.67 -4.96
N THR A 26 -11.61 -38.19 -6.18
CA THR A 26 -10.26 -37.81 -6.63
C THR A 26 -10.23 -36.30 -6.91
N LYS A 27 -9.28 -35.60 -6.30
CA LYS A 27 -9.10 -34.16 -6.47
C LYS A 27 -8.16 -33.87 -7.63
N ALA A 28 -8.52 -32.90 -8.46
CA ALA A 28 -7.63 -32.37 -9.51
C ALA A 28 -7.09 -31.01 -9.07
N THR A 29 -5.77 -30.82 -9.20
CA THR A 29 -5.13 -29.53 -8.91
C THR A 29 -5.36 -28.58 -10.08
N VAL A 30 -5.83 -27.36 -9.78
CA VAL A 30 -5.97 -26.28 -10.77
C VAL A 30 -4.67 -25.51 -10.84
N GLY A 31 -3.71 -25.93 -11.67
CA GLY A 31 -2.43 -25.22 -11.81
C GLY A 31 -2.56 -23.86 -12.51
N LEU A 32 -1.89 -22.84 -11.98
CA LEU A 32 -1.89 -21.49 -12.56
C LEU A 32 -1.38 -21.48 -14.01
N GLY A 33 -0.31 -22.21 -14.31
CA GLY A 33 0.26 -22.28 -15.66
C GLY A 33 -0.74 -22.72 -16.74
N GLY A 34 -1.68 -23.63 -16.39
CA GLY A 34 -2.74 -24.05 -17.30
C GLY A 34 -3.77 -22.97 -17.58
N LEU A 35 -4.02 -22.06 -16.64
CA LEU A 35 -4.88 -20.89 -16.85
C LEU A 35 -4.18 -19.81 -17.66
N LEU A 36 -2.88 -19.59 -17.43
CA LEU A 36 -2.10 -18.59 -18.17
C LEU A 36 -1.80 -19.03 -19.61
N SER A 37 -1.86 -20.33 -19.90
CA SER A 37 -1.65 -20.89 -21.25
C SER A 37 -2.95 -21.00 -22.07
N ALA A 38 -4.10 -20.67 -21.49
CA ALA A 38 -5.39 -20.79 -22.16
C ALA A 38 -5.61 -19.67 -23.19
N HIS A 39 -6.38 -19.97 -24.25
CA HIS A 39 -6.68 -19.00 -25.30
C HIS A 39 -7.36 -17.74 -24.74
N GLU A 40 -8.31 -17.93 -23.81
CA GLU A 40 -9.07 -16.86 -23.15
C GLU A 40 -8.16 -15.86 -22.39
N TRP A 41 -7.03 -16.34 -21.85
CA TRP A 41 -6.03 -15.46 -21.23
C TRP A 41 -5.31 -14.61 -22.27
N SER A 42 -4.83 -15.23 -23.35
CA SER A 42 -4.09 -14.55 -24.42
C SER A 42 -4.96 -13.57 -25.23
N ALA A 43 -6.23 -13.90 -25.44
CA ALA A 43 -7.18 -13.09 -26.19
C ALA A 43 -7.66 -11.83 -25.43
N ASN A 44 -7.41 -11.76 -24.11
CA ASN A 44 -7.85 -10.65 -23.28
C ASN A 44 -6.70 -9.65 -23.08
N GLY A 45 -6.85 -8.45 -23.64
CA GLY A 45 -5.81 -7.40 -23.61
C GLY A 45 -5.77 -6.53 -22.34
N LYS A 46 -6.61 -6.80 -21.32
CA LYS A 46 -6.67 -5.93 -20.13
C LYS A 46 -5.38 -6.06 -19.29
N PRO A 47 -4.71 -4.95 -18.91
CA PRO A 47 -3.42 -4.99 -18.22
C PRO A 47 -3.51 -5.63 -16.84
N LEU A 48 -4.57 -5.32 -16.08
CA LEU A 48 -4.75 -5.86 -14.71
C LEU A 48 -5.59 -7.14 -14.66
N LEU A 49 -5.49 -8.00 -15.68
CA LEU A 49 -6.14 -9.30 -15.69
C LEU A 49 -5.39 -10.29 -14.78
N ALA A 50 -6.12 -10.98 -13.91
CA ALA A 50 -5.61 -12.02 -13.03
C ALA A 50 -6.43 -13.31 -13.12
N ALA A 51 -5.79 -14.47 -12.98
CA ALA A 51 -6.47 -15.76 -12.95
C ALA A 51 -6.81 -16.13 -11.49
N LEU A 52 -8.11 -16.23 -11.17
CA LEU A 52 -8.52 -16.69 -9.84
C LEU A 52 -8.55 -18.21 -9.73
N GLY A 53 -8.97 -18.91 -10.79
CA GLY A 53 -9.17 -20.35 -10.72
C GLY A 53 -10.12 -20.88 -11.78
N ARG A 54 -10.84 -21.94 -11.42
CA ARG A 54 -11.92 -22.52 -12.23
C ARG A 54 -13.21 -22.58 -11.43
N ASP A 55 -14.35 -22.46 -12.11
CA ASP A 55 -15.65 -22.69 -11.49
C ASP A 55 -15.94 -24.18 -11.30
N ILE A 56 -17.12 -24.50 -10.74
CA ILE A 56 -17.58 -25.88 -10.51
C ILE A 56 -17.77 -26.70 -11.80
N THR A 57 -17.85 -26.05 -12.96
CA THR A 57 -17.92 -26.72 -14.28
C THR A 57 -16.53 -26.93 -14.89
N GLY A 58 -15.49 -26.38 -14.27
CA GLY A 58 -14.12 -26.40 -14.77
C GLY A 58 -13.79 -25.24 -15.71
N ALA A 59 -14.70 -24.30 -15.95
CA ALA A 59 -14.43 -23.14 -16.80
C ALA A 59 -13.45 -22.17 -16.11
N PRO A 60 -12.46 -21.62 -16.84
CA PRO A 60 -11.50 -20.68 -16.26
C PRO A 60 -12.19 -19.38 -15.84
N HIS A 61 -11.81 -18.86 -14.67
CA HIS A 61 -12.33 -17.60 -14.14
C HIS A 61 -11.21 -16.56 -14.02
N TYR A 62 -11.28 -15.54 -14.88
CA TYR A 62 -10.36 -14.40 -14.87
C TYR A 62 -11.06 -13.15 -14.36
N VAL A 63 -10.32 -12.33 -13.63
CA VAL A 63 -10.80 -11.07 -13.06
C VAL A 63 -9.95 -9.91 -13.52
N ASN A 64 -10.53 -8.72 -13.62
CA ASN A 64 -9.79 -7.49 -13.88
C ASN A 64 -9.75 -6.65 -12.61
N VAL A 65 -8.57 -6.51 -12.01
CA VAL A 65 -8.38 -5.72 -10.77
C VAL A 65 -8.78 -4.26 -10.98
N ALA A 66 -8.64 -3.70 -12.19
CA ALA A 66 -9.09 -2.33 -12.49
C ALA A 66 -10.62 -2.15 -12.36
N LYS A 67 -11.40 -3.22 -12.60
CA LYS A 67 -12.86 -3.22 -12.42
C LYS A 67 -13.29 -3.59 -11.00
N MET A 68 -12.38 -4.21 -10.25
CA MET A 68 -12.51 -4.59 -8.85
C MET A 68 -11.52 -3.77 -8.03
N PRO A 69 -11.70 -2.45 -7.96
CA PRO A 69 -10.60 -1.53 -7.68
C PRO A 69 -9.90 -1.84 -6.35
N HIS A 70 -10.65 -2.41 -5.40
CA HIS A 70 -10.11 -2.93 -4.15
C HIS A 70 -10.71 -4.31 -3.87
N ALA A 71 -9.90 -5.22 -3.37
CA ALA A 71 -10.27 -6.59 -3.04
C ALA A 71 -9.87 -6.97 -1.61
N LEU A 72 -10.73 -7.74 -0.94
CA LEU A 72 -10.49 -8.33 0.37
C LEU A 72 -10.41 -9.86 0.24
N ILE A 73 -9.28 -10.45 0.62
CA ILE A 73 -9.03 -11.90 0.61
C ILE A 73 -8.93 -12.41 2.05
N ALA A 74 -9.88 -13.23 2.48
CA ALA A 74 -9.92 -13.71 3.85
C ALA A 74 -10.18 -15.22 3.94
N GLY A 75 -9.59 -15.87 4.93
CA GLY A 75 -9.72 -17.30 5.16
C GLY A 75 -8.82 -17.79 6.28
N ALA A 76 -9.16 -18.91 6.90
CA ALA A 76 -8.37 -19.49 7.99
C ALA A 76 -6.98 -19.96 7.51
N THR A 77 -6.07 -20.19 8.44
CA THR A 77 -4.76 -20.79 8.14
C THR A 77 -4.95 -22.13 7.39
N GLY A 78 -4.17 -22.36 6.33
CA GLY A 78 -4.28 -23.56 5.49
C GLY A 78 -5.43 -23.57 4.48
N SER A 79 -6.30 -22.55 4.47
CA SER A 79 -7.40 -22.44 3.51
C SER A 79 -6.96 -22.21 2.06
N GLY A 80 -5.74 -21.72 1.85
CA GLY A 80 -5.18 -21.35 0.54
C GLY A 80 -5.04 -19.84 0.30
N LYS A 81 -5.26 -18.99 1.32
CA LYS A 81 -5.18 -17.51 1.22
C LYS A 81 -3.89 -17.04 0.55
N SER A 82 -2.73 -17.50 1.03
CA SER A 82 -1.43 -17.08 0.51
C SER A 82 -1.24 -17.52 -0.94
N VAL A 83 -1.63 -18.76 -1.27
CA VAL A 83 -1.58 -19.27 -2.66
C VAL A 83 -2.46 -18.45 -3.60
N ALA A 84 -3.68 -18.08 -3.19
CA ALA A 84 -4.56 -17.22 -3.98
C ALA A 84 -3.96 -15.83 -4.21
N MET A 85 -3.33 -15.24 -3.19
CA MET A 85 -2.61 -13.97 -3.30
C MET A 85 -1.41 -14.08 -4.26
N HIS A 86 -0.61 -15.14 -4.15
CA HIS A 86 0.49 -15.40 -5.07
C HIS A 86 0.02 -15.64 -6.51
N ALA A 87 -1.10 -16.33 -6.71
CA ALA A 87 -1.67 -16.54 -8.03
C ALA A 87 -2.11 -15.21 -8.67
N LEU A 88 -2.71 -14.31 -7.89
CA LEU A 88 -3.06 -12.95 -8.34
C LEU A 88 -1.81 -12.16 -8.71
N ILE A 89 -0.82 -12.05 -7.81
CA ILE A 89 0.43 -11.29 -8.05
C ILE A 89 1.17 -11.85 -9.27
N THR A 90 1.31 -13.17 -9.35
CA THR A 90 1.98 -13.85 -10.46
C THR A 90 1.27 -13.59 -11.78
N SER A 91 -0.06 -13.65 -11.81
CA SER A 91 -0.83 -13.35 -13.03
C SER A 91 -0.55 -11.94 -13.55
N LEU A 92 -0.44 -10.95 -12.64
CA LEU A 92 -0.12 -9.58 -13.00
C LEU A 92 1.32 -9.41 -13.49
N LEU A 93 2.29 -10.08 -12.87
CA LEU A 93 3.70 -10.06 -13.27
C LEU A 93 3.93 -10.72 -14.64
N TYR A 94 3.16 -11.76 -14.98
CA TYR A 94 3.21 -12.40 -16.30
C TYR A 94 2.71 -11.50 -17.43
N ARG A 95 2.04 -10.41 -17.09
CA ARG A 95 1.33 -9.54 -18.04
C ARG A 95 1.94 -8.16 -18.17
N ASN A 96 2.51 -7.63 -17.09
CA ASN A 96 2.93 -6.23 -17.03
C ASN A 96 4.42 -6.11 -16.70
N GLY A 97 5.12 -5.31 -17.50
CA GLY A 97 6.44 -4.81 -17.15
C GLY A 97 6.37 -3.77 -16.04
N PRO A 98 7.51 -3.45 -15.40
CA PRO A 98 7.54 -2.52 -14.27
C PRO A 98 7.18 -1.08 -14.68
N ASN A 99 7.29 -0.72 -15.97
CA ASN A 99 6.84 0.58 -16.48
C ASN A 99 5.31 0.70 -16.57
N GLN A 100 4.58 -0.41 -16.49
CA GLN A 100 3.11 -0.44 -16.54
C GLN A 100 2.50 -0.78 -15.19
N LEU A 101 3.25 -1.47 -14.32
CA LEU A 101 2.75 -1.99 -13.06
C LEU A 101 3.78 -1.85 -11.96
N ARG A 102 3.35 -1.30 -10.83
CA ARG A 102 4.12 -1.13 -9.63
C ARG A 102 3.42 -1.72 -8.41
N PHE A 103 4.20 -2.14 -7.43
CA PHE A 103 3.72 -2.73 -6.20
C PHE A 103 4.24 -1.98 -4.97
N ILE A 104 3.36 -1.84 -3.98
CA ILE A 104 3.75 -1.68 -2.57
C ILE A 104 3.30 -2.95 -1.88
N MET A 105 4.24 -3.64 -1.22
CA MET A 105 3.95 -4.90 -0.53
C MET A 105 4.21 -4.75 0.95
N VAL A 106 3.22 -5.10 1.77
CA VAL A 106 3.30 -5.07 3.23
C VAL A 106 3.15 -6.48 3.77
N ASP A 107 4.15 -6.95 4.49
CA ASP A 107 4.21 -8.28 5.11
C ASP A 107 4.80 -8.17 6.52
N PRO A 108 3.94 -7.92 7.53
CA PRO A 108 4.36 -7.76 8.92
C PRO A 108 5.06 -9.01 9.48
N LYS A 109 4.73 -10.21 8.97
CA LYS A 109 5.25 -11.49 9.46
C LYS A 109 6.51 -11.96 8.75
N ARG A 110 6.86 -11.35 7.61
CA ARG A 110 8.04 -11.66 6.79
C ARG A 110 8.00 -13.05 6.15
N VAL A 111 6.81 -13.62 5.97
CA VAL A 111 6.65 -15.01 5.51
C VAL A 111 6.29 -15.08 4.04
N GLU A 112 5.33 -14.26 3.60
CA GLU A 112 4.66 -14.46 2.32
C GLU A 112 5.26 -13.61 1.20
N LEU A 113 5.46 -12.30 1.42
CA LEU A 113 5.79 -11.37 0.33
C LEU A 113 7.29 -11.08 0.22
N THR A 114 8.09 -11.38 1.23
CA THR A 114 9.54 -11.08 1.24
C THR A 114 10.31 -11.70 0.09
N MET A 115 9.82 -12.79 -0.52
CA MET A 115 10.41 -13.42 -1.70
C MET A 115 10.45 -12.51 -2.95
N TYR A 116 9.55 -11.52 -3.00
CA TYR A 116 9.51 -10.53 -4.09
C TYR A 116 10.54 -9.42 -3.95
N ASN A 117 11.21 -9.25 -2.80
CA ASN A 117 12.21 -8.19 -2.60
C ASN A 117 13.25 -8.15 -3.72
N GLY A 118 13.43 -6.99 -4.35
CA GLY A 118 14.38 -6.77 -5.44
C GLY A 118 13.82 -6.94 -6.85
N ILE A 119 12.54 -7.31 -7.02
CA ILE A 119 11.90 -7.15 -8.34
C ILE A 119 11.77 -5.64 -8.65
N PRO A 120 11.94 -5.20 -9.91
CA PRO A 120 11.88 -3.79 -10.32
C PRO A 120 10.46 -3.19 -10.21
N HIS A 121 9.44 -4.04 -10.10
CA HIS A 121 8.06 -3.59 -9.90
C HIS A 121 7.83 -3.00 -8.50
N LEU A 122 8.67 -3.30 -7.52
CA LEU A 122 8.51 -2.78 -6.17
C LEU A 122 8.88 -1.29 -6.14
N LEU A 123 7.97 -0.45 -5.63
CA LEU A 123 8.26 0.95 -5.33
C LEU A 123 9.11 1.08 -4.08
N THR A 124 9.12 0.08 -3.21
CA THR A 124 9.87 0.07 -1.97
C THR A 124 10.13 -1.37 -1.55
N PRO A 125 11.20 -1.68 -0.81
CA PRO A 125 11.36 -3.00 -0.22
C PRO A 125 10.12 -3.41 0.56
N VAL A 126 9.84 -4.71 0.61
CA VAL A 126 8.67 -5.25 1.31
C VAL A 126 8.63 -4.71 2.74
N ILE A 127 7.53 -4.03 3.06
CA ILE A 127 7.36 -3.29 4.30
C ILE A 127 6.98 -4.27 5.39
N THR A 128 7.79 -4.36 6.43
CA THR A 128 7.51 -5.25 7.58
C THR A 128 7.07 -4.48 8.83
N ASP A 129 7.29 -3.17 8.85
CA ASP A 129 7.00 -2.30 9.99
C ASP A 129 5.61 -1.66 9.83
N PRO A 130 4.69 -1.80 10.80
CA PRO A 130 3.34 -1.23 10.70
C PRO A 130 3.31 0.28 10.54
N LYS A 131 4.24 1.03 11.16
CA LYS A 131 4.30 2.49 11.02
C LYS A 131 4.71 2.88 9.59
N LYS A 132 5.71 2.20 9.02
CA LYS A 132 6.09 2.38 7.59
C LYS A 132 4.95 2.02 6.65
N ALA A 133 4.12 1.03 6.98
CA ALA A 133 2.94 0.70 6.19
C ALA A 133 1.95 1.88 6.14
N ILE A 134 1.66 2.51 7.30
CA ILE A 134 0.83 3.72 7.34
C ILE A 134 1.42 4.85 6.49
N LEU A 135 2.74 5.09 6.59
CA LEU A 135 3.41 6.11 5.78
C LEU A 135 3.30 5.82 4.27
N SER A 136 3.43 4.56 3.86
CA SER A 136 3.28 4.17 2.46
C SER A 136 1.87 4.39 1.91
N LEU A 137 0.84 4.19 2.74
CA LEU A 137 -0.55 4.48 2.36
C LEU A 137 -0.83 5.98 2.27
N LYS A 138 -0.24 6.78 3.16
CA LYS A 138 -0.27 8.25 3.05
C LYS A 138 0.40 8.72 1.77
N TRP A 139 1.56 8.14 1.42
CA TRP A 139 2.24 8.44 0.15
C TRP A 139 1.34 8.11 -1.04
N ALA A 140 0.71 6.93 -1.03
CA ALA A 140 -0.21 6.54 -2.09
C ALA A 140 -1.41 7.51 -2.22
N ALA A 141 -1.88 8.10 -1.11
CA ALA A 141 -2.93 9.10 -1.14
C ALA A 141 -2.46 10.43 -1.75
N LYS A 142 -1.20 10.84 -1.54
CA LYS A 142 -0.61 12.00 -2.24
C LYS A 142 -0.37 11.72 -3.72
N GLU A 143 0.12 10.53 -4.06
CA GLU A 143 0.28 10.10 -5.45
C GLU A 143 -1.07 10.06 -6.19
N MET A 144 -2.13 9.64 -5.50
CA MET A 144 -3.50 9.72 -6.03
C MET A 144 -3.88 11.16 -6.40
N GLU A 145 -3.63 12.13 -5.53
CA GLU A 145 -3.92 13.55 -5.79
C GLU A 145 -3.07 14.12 -6.93
N ARG A 146 -1.77 13.79 -6.96
CA ARG A 146 -0.87 14.20 -8.04
C ARG A 146 -1.37 13.70 -9.40
N ARG A 147 -1.77 12.43 -9.48
CA ARG A 147 -2.33 11.85 -10.71
C ARG A 147 -3.63 12.51 -11.12
N TYR A 148 -4.50 12.86 -10.17
CA TYR A 148 -5.71 13.62 -10.49
C TYR A 148 -5.41 14.96 -11.16
N ASN A 149 -4.41 15.70 -10.66
CA ASN A 149 -3.99 16.96 -11.27
C ASN A 149 -3.48 16.76 -12.71
N ILE A 150 -2.73 15.68 -12.97
CA ILE A 150 -2.26 15.33 -14.33
C ILE A 150 -3.45 15.01 -15.23
N LEU A 151 -4.37 14.16 -14.77
CA LEU A 151 -5.56 13.79 -15.55
C LEU A 151 -6.43 15.01 -15.88
N GLU A 152 -6.57 15.95 -14.93
CA GLU A 152 -7.32 17.19 -15.12
C GLU A 152 -6.65 18.13 -16.13
N ALA A 153 -5.33 18.33 -16.01
CA ALA A 153 -4.55 19.14 -16.95
C ALA A 153 -4.67 18.62 -18.39
N GLU A 154 -4.72 17.30 -18.54
CA GLU A 154 -4.83 16.59 -19.81
C GLU A 154 -6.29 16.34 -20.24
N GLN A 155 -7.27 16.82 -19.44
CA GLN A 155 -8.71 16.70 -19.69
C GLN A 155 -9.20 15.26 -19.92
N VAL A 156 -8.59 14.29 -19.22
CA VAL A 156 -8.93 12.88 -19.29
C VAL A 156 -9.52 12.40 -17.96
N ARG A 157 -10.43 11.43 -18.03
CA ARG A 157 -11.22 10.98 -16.87
C ARG A 157 -10.55 9.92 -16.00
N ASP A 158 -9.63 9.14 -16.57
CA ASP A 158 -9.00 7.98 -15.93
C ASP A 158 -7.66 7.65 -16.59
N VAL A 159 -6.83 6.86 -15.90
CA VAL A 159 -5.48 6.49 -16.34
C VAL A 159 -5.49 5.64 -17.62
N GLU A 160 -6.54 4.85 -17.85
CA GLU A 160 -6.68 4.06 -19.08
C GLU A 160 -6.88 4.98 -20.28
N SER A 161 -7.71 6.01 -20.13
CA SER A 161 -7.92 7.04 -21.14
C SER A 161 -6.64 7.84 -21.36
N TYR A 162 -5.97 8.26 -20.29
CA TYR A 162 -4.67 8.95 -20.36
C TYR A 162 -3.65 8.16 -21.18
N HIS A 163 -3.47 6.86 -20.87
CA HIS A 163 -2.52 6.03 -21.62
C HIS A 163 -2.90 5.95 -23.10
N LYS A 164 -4.17 5.73 -23.41
CA LYS A 164 -4.64 5.55 -24.78
C LYS A 164 -4.59 6.82 -25.63
N THR A 165 -4.84 7.99 -25.03
CA THR A 165 -5.02 9.25 -25.79
C THR A 165 -3.86 10.21 -25.68
N VAL A 166 -3.01 10.07 -24.66
CA VAL A 166 -1.87 10.98 -24.42
C VAL A 166 -0.55 10.20 -24.54
N TYR A 167 -0.34 9.21 -23.68
CA TYR A 167 0.96 8.55 -23.55
C TYR A 167 1.31 7.65 -24.75
N GLU A 168 0.41 6.78 -25.19
CA GLU A 168 0.66 5.85 -26.30
C GLU A 168 0.85 6.57 -27.65
N PRO A 169 0.04 7.59 -28.01
CA PRO A 169 0.28 8.40 -29.19
C PRO A 169 1.64 9.11 -29.14
N ALA A 170 1.96 9.78 -28.03
CA ALA A 170 3.26 10.45 -27.87
C ALA A 170 4.44 9.48 -28.03
N LYS A 171 4.34 8.28 -27.45
CA LYS A 171 5.34 7.22 -27.59
C LYS A 171 5.50 6.74 -29.03
N LYS A 172 4.41 6.70 -29.80
CA LYS A 172 4.41 6.25 -31.19
C LYS A 172 4.99 7.30 -32.13
N ASP A 173 4.71 8.56 -31.85
CA ASP A 173 5.14 9.70 -32.65
C ASP A 173 6.56 10.18 -32.27
N ASP A 174 7.19 9.54 -31.27
CA ASP A 174 8.55 9.79 -30.79
C ASP A 174 8.81 11.27 -30.50
N VAL A 175 7.89 11.87 -29.74
CA VAL A 175 7.96 13.28 -29.38
C VAL A 175 9.14 13.56 -28.45
N ASP A 176 9.80 14.71 -28.63
CA ASP A 176 10.99 15.10 -27.85
C ASP A 176 10.71 15.15 -26.34
N GLU A 177 9.53 15.63 -25.95
CA GLU A 177 9.10 15.71 -24.55
C GLU A 177 8.00 14.67 -24.30
N MET A 178 8.40 13.52 -23.80
CA MET A 178 7.50 12.41 -23.51
C MET A 178 6.61 12.71 -22.29
N PRO A 179 5.27 12.55 -22.40
CA PRO A 179 4.39 12.59 -21.24
C PRO A 179 4.79 11.55 -20.20
N GLU A 180 4.59 11.87 -18.92
CA GLU A 180 4.92 10.97 -17.82
C GLU A 180 4.12 9.65 -17.90
N ALA A 181 4.80 8.51 -17.77
CA ALA A 181 4.11 7.24 -17.65
C ALA A 181 3.45 7.11 -16.28
N LEU A 182 2.14 6.86 -16.24
CA LEU A 182 1.41 6.59 -14.99
C LEU A 182 1.16 5.09 -14.78
N PRO A 183 2.13 4.28 -14.28
CA PRO A 183 1.93 2.84 -14.08
C PRO A 183 0.80 2.59 -13.07
N TYR A 184 0.06 1.49 -13.24
CA TYR A 184 -0.86 1.03 -12.21
C TYR A 184 -0.10 0.70 -10.91
N ILE A 185 -0.65 1.07 -9.76
CA ILE A 185 -0.06 0.75 -8.46
C ILE A 185 -0.98 -0.23 -7.73
N ILE A 186 -0.46 -1.39 -7.37
CA ILE A 186 -1.17 -2.38 -6.55
C ILE A 186 -0.53 -2.41 -5.16
N ILE A 187 -1.30 -2.05 -4.14
CA ILE A 187 -0.87 -2.12 -2.76
C ILE A 187 -1.41 -3.42 -2.16
N VAL A 188 -0.50 -4.34 -1.83
CA VAL A 188 -0.82 -5.64 -1.26
C VAL A 188 -0.48 -5.61 0.23
N ILE A 189 -1.49 -5.82 1.07
CA ILE A 189 -1.31 -5.95 2.52
C ILE A 189 -1.57 -7.39 2.93
N ASP A 190 -0.50 -8.10 3.28
CA ASP A 190 -0.61 -9.38 3.97
C ASP A 190 -0.97 -9.14 5.44
N GLU A 191 -1.96 -9.89 5.91
CA GLU A 191 -2.49 -9.84 7.27
C GLU A 191 -2.72 -8.41 7.82
N LEU A 192 -3.75 -7.73 7.30
CA LEU A 192 -4.10 -6.39 7.75
C LEU A 192 -4.39 -6.32 9.27
N ALA A 193 -4.75 -7.44 9.90
CA ALA A 193 -5.03 -7.52 11.33
C ALA A 193 -3.82 -7.13 12.20
N ASP A 194 -2.60 -7.44 11.75
CA ASP A 194 -1.39 -7.12 12.50
C ASP A 194 -1.13 -5.61 12.52
N ILE A 195 -1.50 -4.89 11.45
CA ILE A 195 -1.42 -3.43 11.40
C ILE A 195 -2.58 -2.81 12.18
N MET A 196 -3.80 -3.35 12.06
CA MET A 196 -4.97 -2.91 12.81
C MET A 196 -4.76 -2.98 14.33
N GLN A 197 -3.95 -3.92 14.82
CA GLN A 197 -3.65 -4.03 16.25
C GLN A 197 -2.86 -2.83 16.79
N SER A 198 -1.99 -2.24 15.96
CA SER A 198 -1.13 -1.13 16.35
C SER A 198 -1.66 0.24 15.92
N TYR A 199 -2.27 0.32 14.74
CA TYR A 199 -2.70 1.56 14.08
C TYR A 199 -4.10 1.44 13.46
N PRO A 200 -5.16 1.12 14.23
CA PRO A 200 -6.48 0.83 13.68
C PRO A 200 -7.10 2.03 12.97
N ARG A 201 -6.99 3.23 13.56
CA ARG A 201 -7.64 4.44 13.03
C ARG A 201 -6.97 4.92 11.76
N GLU A 202 -5.64 4.94 11.76
CA GLU A 202 -4.83 5.41 10.64
C GLU A 202 -4.94 4.46 9.45
N LEU A 203 -4.94 3.14 9.70
CA LEU A 203 -5.11 2.15 8.65
C LEU A 203 -6.49 2.23 8.01
N GLU A 204 -7.55 2.23 8.82
CA GLU A 204 -8.93 2.32 8.34
C GLU A 204 -9.16 3.61 7.53
N ALA A 205 -8.74 4.76 8.05
CA ALA A 205 -8.87 6.03 7.35
C ALA A 205 -8.13 6.04 6.00
N SER A 206 -6.93 5.46 5.94
CA SER A 206 -6.14 5.38 4.71
C SER A 206 -6.77 4.44 3.69
N ILE A 207 -7.26 3.27 4.12
CA ILE A 207 -7.97 2.32 3.26
C ILE A 207 -9.23 2.98 2.69
N VAL A 208 -10.04 3.64 3.52
CA VAL A 208 -11.28 4.30 3.07
C VAL A 208 -10.98 5.40 2.05
N ARG A 209 -10.02 6.29 2.33
CA ARG A 209 -9.65 7.39 1.42
C ARG A 209 -9.21 6.87 0.06
N LEU A 210 -8.28 5.91 0.04
CA LEU A 210 -7.82 5.30 -1.20
C LEU A 210 -8.96 4.57 -1.90
N ALA A 211 -9.75 3.78 -1.16
CA ALA A 211 -10.78 2.95 -1.76
C ALA A 211 -11.91 3.75 -2.45
N GLN A 212 -12.15 4.99 -1.99
CA GLN A 212 -13.17 5.87 -2.56
C GLN A 212 -12.74 6.55 -3.85
N MET A 213 -11.47 6.92 -3.98
CA MET A 213 -11.03 7.86 -5.02
C MET A 213 -9.96 7.27 -5.95
N SER A 214 -9.28 6.19 -5.56
CA SER A 214 -8.03 5.82 -6.25
C SER A 214 -8.23 4.97 -7.53
N ARG A 215 -9.46 4.51 -7.81
CA ARG A 215 -9.82 3.72 -9.00
C ARG A 215 -9.46 4.40 -10.31
N ALA A 216 -9.82 5.68 -10.47
CA ALA A 216 -9.66 6.40 -11.74
C ALA A 216 -8.18 6.65 -12.06
N VAL A 217 -7.36 6.83 -11.04
CA VAL A 217 -5.91 7.10 -11.17
C VAL A 217 -5.05 5.82 -11.19
N GLY A 218 -5.68 4.64 -11.20
CA GLY A 218 -5.00 3.36 -11.35
C GLY A 218 -4.27 2.85 -10.11
N ILE A 219 -4.72 3.23 -8.91
CA ILE A 219 -4.19 2.71 -7.65
C ILE A 219 -5.23 1.76 -7.06
N HIS A 220 -4.79 0.57 -6.65
CA HIS A 220 -5.66 -0.52 -6.24
C HIS A 220 -5.16 -1.17 -4.94
N LEU A 221 -6.10 -1.66 -4.12
CA LEU A 221 -5.79 -2.29 -2.83
C LEU A 221 -6.13 -3.78 -2.89
N VAL A 222 -5.20 -4.63 -2.46
CA VAL A 222 -5.43 -6.05 -2.19
C VAL A 222 -5.15 -6.29 -0.72
N LEU A 223 -6.22 -6.37 0.06
CA LEU A 223 -6.17 -6.55 1.50
C LEU A 223 -6.34 -8.03 1.82
N SER A 224 -5.58 -8.56 2.77
CA SER A 224 -5.79 -9.94 3.20
C SER A 224 -5.72 -10.13 4.71
N THR A 225 -6.47 -11.09 5.24
CA THR A 225 -6.43 -11.43 6.67
C THR A 225 -6.78 -12.88 6.94
N GLN A 226 -6.17 -13.47 7.96
CA GLN A 226 -6.59 -14.77 8.50
C GLN A 226 -7.56 -14.66 9.67
N ARG A 227 -7.82 -13.43 10.13
CA ARG A 227 -8.68 -13.11 11.28
C ARG A 227 -9.92 -12.35 10.82
N PRO A 228 -10.92 -13.04 10.22
CA PRO A 228 -12.14 -12.42 9.70
C PRO A 228 -13.10 -12.01 10.84
N SER A 229 -12.66 -11.07 11.67
CA SER A 229 -13.42 -10.49 12.77
C SER A 229 -13.91 -9.08 12.41
N VAL A 230 -15.00 -8.64 13.03
CA VAL A 230 -15.58 -7.30 12.81
C VAL A 230 -14.62 -6.16 13.18
N ASN A 231 -13.67 -6.43 14.09
CA ASN A 231 -12.65 -5.46 14.49
C ASN A 231 -11.54 -5.28 13.43
N VAL A 232 -11.37 -6.26 12.54
CA VAL A 232 -10.40 -6.22 11.46
C VAL A 232 -11.08 -5.82 10.15
N ILE A 233 -12.21 -6.46 9.83
CA ILE A 233 -13.03 -6.20 8.65
C ILE A 233 -14.22 -5.35 9.11
N THR A 234 -13.96 -4.07 9.33
CA THR A 234 -14.97 -3.12 9.82
C THR A 234 -16.03 -2.83 8.75
N GLY A 235 -17.15 -2.22 9.17
CA GLY A 235 -18.20 -1.79 8.25
C GLY A 235 -17.69 -0.79 7.19
N LEU A 236 -16.77 0.11 7.58
CA LEU A 236 -16.19 1.09 6.65
C LEU A 236 -15.29 0.44 5.61
N ILE A 237 -14.47 -0.54 6.00
CA ILE A 237 -13.65 -1.30 5.04
C ILE A 237 -14.58 -2.04 4.06
N LYS A 238 -15.62 -2.73 4.56
CA LYS A 238 -16.57 -3.45 3.70
C LYS A 238 -17.33 -2.56 2.72
N ALA A 239 -17.70 -1.36 3.16
CA ALA A 239 -18.43 -0.41 2.33
C ALA A 239 -17.60 0.08 1.14
N ASN A 240 -16.27 0.16 1.27
CA ASN A 240 -15.39 0.69 0.23
C ASN A 240 -14.59 -0.40 -0.52
N VAL A 241 -14.55 -1.63 -0.01
CA VAL A 241 -13.88 -2.79 -0.62
C VAL A 241 -14.91 -3.86 -0.97
N PRO A 242 -15.69 -3.66 -2.05
CA PRO A 242 -16.84 -4.52 -2.35
C PRO A 242 -16.45 -5.90 -2.90
N THR A 243 -15.26 -6.03 -3.51
CA THR A 243 -14.79 -7.32 -4.05
C THR A 243 -14.24 -8.18 -2.92
N ARG A 244 -14.76 -9.39 -2.78
CA ARG A 244 -14.46 -10.31 -1.69
C ARG A 244 -14.09 -11.68 -2.24
N VAL A 245 -13.01 -12.23 -1.71
CA VAL A 245 -12.59 -13.62 -1.88
C VAL A 245 -12.58 -14.26 -0.50
N ALA A 246 -13.58 -15.08 -0.21
CA ALA A 246 -13.65 -15.84 1.04
C ALA A 246 -13.20 -17.27 0.78
N LEU A 247 -12.05 -17.66 1.35
CA LEU A 247 -11.66 -19.05 1.44
C LEU A 247 -12.27 -19.70 2.69
N GLN A 248 -12.00 -20.98 2.90
CA GLN A 248 -12.51 -21.72 4.06
C GLN A 248 -12.26 -20.98 5.38
N VAL A 249 -13.32 -20.82 6.17
CA VAL A 249 -13.31 -20.23 7.51
C VAL A 249 -13.88 -21.20 8.54
N ALA A 250 -13.64 -20.93 9.82
CA ALA A 250 -14.04 -21.82 10.90
C ALA A 250 -15.55 -21.80 11.19
N SER A 251 -16.21 -20.66 10.95
CA SER A 251 -17.61 -20.49 11.34
C SER A 251 -18.44 -19.67 10.35
N GLN A 252 -19.76 -19.82 10.44
CA GLN A 252 -20.70 -18.99 9.68
C GLN A 252 -20.60 -17.51 10.06
N ILE A 253 -20.21 -17.20 11.30
CA ILE A 253 -19.99 -15.81 11.76
C ILE A 253 -18.84 -15.19 10.97
N ASP A 254 -17.75 -15.93 10.81
CA ASP A 254 -16.60 -15.50 10.01
C ASP A 254 -16.97 -15.32 8.53
N SER A 255 -17.77 -16.24 7.98
CA SER A 255 -18.30 -16.12 6.61
C SER A 255 -19.10 -14.83 6.44
N ARG A 256 -19.99 -14.51 7.39
CA ARG A 256 -20.80 -13.28 7.37
C ARG A 256 -19.94 -12.03 7.51
N THR A 257 -18.86 -12.10 8.29
CA THR A 257 -17.93 -10.97 8.40
C THR A 257 -17.29 -10.65 7.05
N ILE A 258 -17.00 -11.65 6.21
CA ILE A 258 -16.39 -11.43 4.90
C ILE A 258 -17.44 -11.11 3.84
N LEU A 259 -18.43 -11.99 3.65
CA LEU A 259 -19.37 -12.00 2.52
C LEU A 259 -20.72 -11.34 2.79
N ASP A 260 -20.98 -10.91 4.03
CA ASP A 260 -22.33 -10.54 4.50
C ASP A 260 -23.35 -11.70 4.34
N GLY A 261 -22.84 -12.93 4.24
CA GLY A 261 -23.61 -14.15 4.04
C GLY A 261 -22.86 -15.40 4.49
N SER A 262 -23.57 -16.53 4.55
CA SER A 262 -23.02 -17.85 4.86
C SER A 262 -22.44 -18.54 3.63
N GLY A 263 -21.63 -19.56 3.83
CA GLY A 263 -21.18 -20.50 2.80
C GLY A 263 -19.67 -20.78 2.87
N ALA A 264 -18.87 -19.82 3.31
CA ALA A 264 -17.41 -20.00 3.37
C ALA A 264 -16.99 -21.05 4.43
N GLU A 265 -17.79 -21.26 5.46
CA GLU A 265 -17.60 -22.29 6.48
C GLU A 265 -17.79 -23.72 5.94
N THR A 266 -18.45 -23.87 4.80
CA THR A 266 -18.72 -25.17 4.15
C THR A 266 -17.72 -25.51 3.05
N LEU A 267 -16.75 -24.63 2.78
CA LEU A 267 -15.71 -24.85 1.80
C LEU A 267 -14.75 -25.96 2.26
N LEU A 268 -14.04 -26.55 1.31
CA LEU A 268 -13.19 -27.72 1.50
C LEU A 268 -11.75 -27.38 1.90
N GLY A 269 -11.39 -26.09 1.89
CA GLY A 269 -10.00 -25.63 2.05
C GLY A 269 -9.18 -25.82 0.78
N ALA A 270 -7.85 -25.72 0.90
CA ALA A 270 -6.90 -25.93 -0.21
C ALA A 270 -7.24 -25.15 -1.50
N GLY A 271 -7.63 -23.88 -1.37
CA GLY A 271 -7.94 -22.98 -2.48
C GLY A 271 -9.40 -22.96 -2.91
N ASP A 272 -10.28 -23.79 -2.33
CA ASP A 272 -11.73 -23.67 -2.52
C ASP A 272 -12.22 -22.34 -1.92
N MET A 273 -12.93 -21.54 -2.72
CA MET A 273 -13.29 -20.16 -2.36
C MET A 273 -14.68 -19.77 -2.87
N LEU A 274 -15.26 -18.78 -2.21
CA LEU A 274 -16.39 -18.00 -2.69
C LEU A 274 -15.89 -16.63 -3.13
N TYR A 275 -16.19 -16.29 -4.37
CA TYR A 275 -15.82 -15.04 -5.00
C TYR A 275 -17.05 -14.16 -5.22
N LEU A 276 -17.01 -12.92 -4.76
CA LEU A 276 -18.08 -11.93 -4.93
C LEU A 276 -17.47 -10.61 -5.43
N SER A 277 -17.90 -10.16 -6.59
CA SER A 277 -17.55 -8.83 -7.11
C SER A 277 -18.63 -7.80 -6.81
N SER A 278 -18.33 -6.52 -7.05
CA SER A 278 -19.24 -5.40 -6.83
C SER A 278 -20.49 -5.41 -7.74
N ASP A 279 -20.41 -6.05 -8.90
CA ASP A 279 -21.50 -6.19 -9.87
C ASP A 279 -22.32 -7.48 -9.68
N MET A 280 -22.01 -8.28 -8.65
CA MET A 280 -22.63 -9.57 -8.41
C MET A 280 -23.61 -9.50 -7.22
N GLN A 281 -24.75 -10.18 -7.36
CA GLN A 281 -25.73 -10.30 -6.26
C GLN A 281 -25.42 -11.44 -5.30
N LYS A 282 -24.74 -12.49 -5.78
CA LYS A 282 -24.40 -13.69 -5.02
C LYS A 282 -22.99 -14.14 -5.33
N PRO A 283 -22.26 -14.71 -4.36
CA PRO A 283 -20.94 -15.24 -4.61
C PRO A 283 -21.00 -16.45 -5.54
N VAL A 284 -19.95 -16.63 -6.34
CA VAL A 284 -19.72 -17.85 -7.12
C VAL A 284 -18.63 -18.69 -6.49
N ARG A 285 -18.79 -20.00 -6.51
CA ARG A 285 -17.79 -20.94 -5.99
C ARG A 285 -16.72 -21.20 -7.04
N LEU A 286 -15.46 -21.04 -6.64
CA LEU A 286 -14.29 -21.26 -7.48
C LEU A 286 -13.29 -22.18 -6.75
N GLN A 287 -12.60 -23.01 -7.52
CA GLN A 287 -11.37 -23.67 -7.09
C GLN A 287 -10.18 -22.83 -7.52
N GLY A 288 -9.44 -22.32 -6.54
CA GLY A 288 -8.32 -21.41 -6.73
C GLY A 288 -7.19 -21.97 -7.57
N ALA A 289 -6.57 -21.09 -8.36
CA ALA A 289 -5.35 -21.37 -9.07
C ALA A 289 -4.21 -21.65 -8.08
N TRP A 290 -3.51 -22.76 -8.29
CA TRP A 290 -2.40 -23.20 -7.48
C TRP A 290 -1.08 -22.85 -8.15
N VAL A 291 -0.18 -22.26 -7.36
CA VAL A 291 1.21 -22.00 -7.71
C VAL A 291 2.07 -22.41 -6.53
N ALA A 292 3.11 -23.19 -6.77
CA ALA A 292 4.03 -23.62 -5.74
C ALA A 292 4.96 -22.47 -5.34
N GLU A 293 5.37 -22.43 -4.07
CA GLU A 293 6.35 -21.45 -3.58
C GLU A 293 7.65 -21.45 -4.41
N GLY A 294 8.11 -22.63 -4.80
CA GLY A 294 9.29 -22.79 -5.68
C GLY A 294 9.10 -22.18 -7.06
N GLU A 295 7.87 -22.17 -7.60
CA GLU A 295 7.57 -21.50 -8.88
C GLU A 295 7.60 -19.98 -8.69
N VAL A 296 6.99 -19.46 -7.63
CA VAL A 296 7.00 -18.01 -7.31
C VAL A 296 8.43 -17.50 -7.17
N LYS A 297 9.29 -18.23 -6.43
CA LYS A 297 10.72 -17.89 -6.27
C LYS A 297 11.45 -17.85 -7.60
N LYS A 298 11.24 -18.84 -8.48
CA LYS A 298 11.83 -18.88 -9.83
C LYS A 298 11.39 -17.70 -10.68
N ILE A 299 10.11 -17.34 -10.63
CA ILE A 299 9.55 -16.20 -11.36
C ILE A 299 10.18 -14.89 -10.86
N ALA A 300 10.21 -14.67 -9.54
CA ALA A 300 10.83 -13.48 -8.95
C ALA A 300 12.33 -13.40 -9.31
N GLN A 301 13.05 -14.51 -9.26
CA GLN A 301 14.47 -14.57 -9.64
C GLN A 301 14.69 -14.28 -11.14
N TYR A 302 13.84 -14.83 -12.01
CA TYR A 302 13.87 -14.54 -13.44
C TYR A 302 13.70 -13.04 -13.71
N ILE A 303 12.70 -12.41 -13.08
CA ILE A 303 12.45 -10.97 -13.23
C ILE A 303 13.66 -10.17 -12.75
N LYS A 304 14.22 -10.49 -11.58
CA LYS A 304 15.42 -9.81 -11.02
C LYS A 304 16.62 -9.88 -11.96
N SER A 305 16.87 -11.04 -12.55
CA SER A 305 18.03 -11.28 -13.42
C SER A 305 17.90 -10.66 -14.80
N HIS A 306 16.68 -10.40 -15.27
CA HIS A 306 16.41 -9.93 -16.64
C HIS A 306 15.88 -8.50 -16.71
N ASN A 307 15.79 -7.77 -15.59
CA ASN A 307 15.34 -6.38 -15.53
C ASN A 307 16.28 -5.51 -14.69
N ALA A 308 17.55 -5.44 -15.09
CA ALA A 308 18.59 -4.62 -14.47
C ALA A 308 18.45 -3.11 -14.80
N GLY A 309 17.25 -2.56 -14.69
CA GLY A 309 17.00 -1.13 -14.85
C GLY A 309 16.71 -0.49 -13.50
N ASP A 310 17.45 0.56 -13.14
CA ASP A 310 17.12 1.42 -12.01
C ASP A 310 15.78 2.10 -12.30
N LEU A 311 14.79 1.75 -11.49
CA LEU A 311 13.51 2.40 -11.52
C LEU A 311 13.29 3.05 -10.17
N ASN A 312 13.00 4.35 -10.17
CA ASN A 312 12.82 5.20 -8.99
C ASN A 312 12.11 4.46 -7.85
N ALA A 313 12.88 4.10 -6.82
CA ALA A 313 12.38 3.52 -5.59
C ALA A 313 12.06 4.65 -4.60
N ILE A 314 10.96 4.51 -3.89
CA ILE A 314 10.58 5.36 -2.76
C ILE A 314 11.55 5.08 -1.62
N ASP A 315 12.36 6.08 -1.28
CA ASP A 315 13.14 6.06 -0.05
C ASP A 315 12.25 6.38 1.16
N MET A 316 11.99 5.36 1.98
CA MET A 316 11.26 5.49 3.25
C MET A 316 12.19 5.44 4.47
N GLY A 317 13.52 5.50 4.27
CA GLY A 317 14.52 5.51 5.34
C GLY A 317 15.31 6.80 5.30
N GLY A 318 15.37 7.54 6.41
CA GLY A 318 16.12 8.79 6.52
C GLY A 318 17.66 8.66 6.45
N SER A 319 18.21 7.86 5.53
CA SER A 319 19.65 7.80 5.24
C SER A 319 19.85 8.09 3.76
N GLY A 320 20.08 9.37 3.45
CA GLY A 320 20.09 9.88 2.09
C GLY A 320 21.04 9.13 1.17
N ILE A 321 20.47 8.60 0.09
CA ILE A 321 21.07 8.65 -1.24
C ILE A 321 19.93 9.05 -2.18
N MET A 322 19.90 10.35 -2.50
CA MET A 322 19.05 10.92 -3.53
C MET A 322 19.58 10.45 -4.89
N VAL A 323 18.82 9.63 -5.61
CA VAL A 323 18.95 9.57 -7.08
C VAL A 323 17.74 10.32 -7.61
N ALA A 324 18.01 11.56 -8.01
CA ALA A 324 17.02 12.54 -8.39
C ALA A 324 16.57 12.38 -9.85
N ASP A 325 15.29 12.59 -10.08
CA ASP A 325 14.82 13.36 -11.23
C ASP A 325 14.03 14.58 -10.70
N ALA A 326 14.21 15.72 -11.35
CA ALA A 326 13.96 17.06 -10.79
C ALA A 326 12.47 17.42 -10.59
N GLY A 327 11.54 16.58 -11.03
CA GLY A 327 10.09 16.80 -10.88
C GLY A 327 9.49 16.26 -9.58
N ASP A 328 10.10 15.23 -8.97
CA ASP A 328 9.50 14.47 -7.86
C ASP A 328 9.96 14.95 -6.47
N ALA A 329 10.98 15.81 -6.42
CA ALA A 329 11.53 16.38 -5.18
C ALA A 329 10.53 17.27 -4.41
N ILE A 330 9.51 17.81 -5.10
CA ILE A 330 8.52 18.71 -4.50
C ILE A 330 7.49 17.94 -3.66
N GLY A 331 7.20 16.68 -4.00
CA GLY A 331 6.19 15.86 -3.32
C GLY A 331 6.64 15.27 -1.98
N LEU A 332 7.93 14.95 -1.82
CA LEU A 332 8.44 14.29 -0.61
C LEU A 332 8.91 15.26 0.47
N ALA A 333 9.26 16.51 0.11
CA ALA A 333 9.48 17.57 1.09
C ALA A 333 8.22 17.82 1.93
N SER A 334 7.03 17.73 1.34
CA SER A 334 5.75 17.94 2.03
C SER A 334 5.31 16.78 2.95
N MET A 335 6.00 15.64 2.94
CA MET A 335 5.69 14.51 3.85
C MET A 335 6.30 14.66 5.24
N ARG A 336 7.03 15.76 5.46
CA ARG A 336 7.48 16.21 6.75
C ARG A 336 6.44 17.01 7.52
N GLU A 337 5.15 17.07 7.16
CA GLU A 337 4.18 17.93 7.87
C GLU A 337 4.03 17.71 9.42
N ASP A 338 4.51 16.61 10.00
CA ASP A 338 4.64 16.47 11.48
C ASP A 338 6.01 16.92 12.05
N ASP A 339 7.03 17.11 11.20
CA ASP A 339 8.34 17.72 11.47
C ASP A 339 8.47 19.17 10.91
N ASP A 340 7.66 19.60 9.95
CA ASP A 340 7.69 20.93 9.29
C ASP A 340 7.02 22.01 10.17
N ILE A 341 6.12 21.62 11.08
CA ILE A 341 5.58 22.59 12.06
C ILE A 341 6.70 23.09 13.00
N ASP A 342 7.74 22.29 13.24
CA ASP A 342 8.89 22.71 14.04
C ASP A 342 9.90 23.56 13.23
N ASP A 343 10.00 23.39 11.91
CA ASP A 343 10.90 24.20 11.06
C ASP A 343 10.34 25.62 10.79
N ASP A 344 9.02 25.78 10.62
CA ASP A 344 8.38 27.11 10.49
C ASP A 344 8.55 27.96 11.75
N LEU A 345 8.40 27.33 12.92
CA LEU A 345 8.54 28.00 14.22
C LEU A 345 9.99 28.11 14.70
N TYR A 346 10.94 27.41 14.08
CA TYR A 346 12.34 27.45 14.46
C TYR A 346 12.95 28.84 14.27
N LEU A 347 12.66 29.50 13.15
CA LEU A 347 13.16 30.85 12.87
C LEU A 347 12.62 31.87 13.87
N ASP A 348 11.32 31.78 14.18
CA ASP A 348 10.67 32.63 15.17
C ASP A 348 11.17 32.34 16.60
N ALA A 349 11.41 31.07 16.93
CA ALA A 349 11.97 30.66 18.22
C ALA A 349 13.42 31.15 18.39
N LYS A 350 14.23 31.03 17.34
CA LYS A 350 15.61 31.54 17.30
C LYS A 350 15.62 33.06 17.50
N ALA A 351 14.85 33.80 16.69
CA ALA A 351 14.77 35.24 16.80
C ALA A 351 14.28 35.70 18.19
N ALA A 352 13.27 35.03 18.74
CA ALA A 352 12.76 35.35 20.08
C ALA A 352 13.78 35.11 21.19
N VAL A 353 14.58 34.04 21.08
CA VAL A 353 15.61 33.70 22.06
C VAL A 353 16.81 34.62 21.95
N GLU A 354 17.25 34.94 20.73
CA GLU A 354 18.32 35.91 20.46
C GLU A 354 17.92 37.32 20.94
N GLU A 355 16.67 37.75 20.70
CA GLU A 355 16.13 39.03 21.21
C GLU A 355 16.10 39.08 22.74
N ALA A 356 15.71 37.98 23.39
CA ALA A 356 15.55 37.94 24.85
C ALA A 356 16.86 37.73 25.62
N GLY A 357 17.91 37.23 24.96
CA GLY A 357 19.19 36.85 25.57
C GLY A 357 19.12 35.68 26.55
N ARG A 358 17.98 34.97 26.61
CA ARG A 358 17.75 33.81 27.48
C ARG A 358 16.65 32.91 26.92
N ALA A 359 16.80 31.60 27.09
CA ALA A 359 15.86 30.61 26.58
C ALA A 359 15.21 29.80 27.70
N SER A 360 13.88 29.67 27.66
CA SER A 360 13.15 28.69 28.49
C SER A 360 11.91 28.18 27.76
N THR A 361 11.51 26.95 28.08
CA THR A 361 10.29 26.34 27.55
C THR A 361 9.07 27.22 27.78
N SER A 362 8.87 27.71 29.00
CA SER A 362 7.76 28.62 29.34
C SER A 362 7.80 29.95 28.59
N TYR A 363 8.99 30.44 28.21
CA TYR A 363 9.13 31.66 27.41
C TYR A 363 8.65 31.42 25.97
N LEU A 364 9.11 30.35 25.32
CA LEU A 364 8.69 29.99 23.96
C LEU A 364 7.20 29.66 23.88
N GLN A 365 6.63 28.99 24.89
CA GLN A 365 5.18 28.74 24.97
C GLN A 365 4.37 30.04 24.89
N ARG A 366 4.80 31.10 25.59
CA ARG A 366 4.09 32.39 25.61
C ARG A 366 4.33 33.21 24.35
N LYS A 367 5.58 33.29 23.88
CA LYS A 367 5.94 34.09 22.70
C LYS A 367 5.33 33.52 21.42
N LEU A 368 5.37 32.20 21.26
CA LEU A 368 4.89 31.51 20.05
C LEU A 368 3.47 30.93 20.19
N LYS A 369 2.84 31.07 21.37
CA LYS A 369 1.51 30.52 21.68
C LYS A 369 1.41 29.01 21.40
N ILE A 370 2.44 28.25 21.80
CA ILE A 370 2.55 26.80 21.59
C ILE A 370 2.45 25.99 22.89
N GLY A 371 2.11 24.70 22.77
CA GLY A 371 2.05 23.76 23.88
C GLY A 371 3.44 23.38 24.45
N TYR A 372 3.46 22.79 25.65
CA TYR A 372 4.70 22.47 26.37
C TYR A 372 5.60 21.50 25.61
N SER A 373 5.04 20.43 25.05
CA SER A 373 5.80 19.42 24.28
C SER A 373 6.52 20.04 23.07
N ARG A 374 5.86 20.96 22.36
CA ARG A 374 6.44 21.66 21.22
C ARG A 374 7.52 22.65 21.64
N ALA A 375 7.30 23.39 22.72
CA ALA A 375 8.32 24.29 23.27
C ALA A 375 9.56 23.53 23.79
N ALA A 376 9.40 22.36 24.41
CA ALA A 376 10.51 21.52 24.83
C ALA A 376 11.33 21.02 23.64
N ARG A 377 10.66 20.55 22.59
CA ARG A 377 11.33 20.10 21.36
C ARG A 377 12.09 21.23 20.66
N LEU A 378 11.53 22.44 20.59
CA LEU A 378 12.25 23.62 20.07
C LEU A 378 13.50 23.98 20.89
N MET A 379 13.47 23.80 22.22
CA MET A 379 14.65 24.00 23.06
C MET A 379 15.75 22.98 22.75
N ASP A 380 15.40 21.72 22.53
CA ASP A 380 16.35 20.67 22.15
C ASP A 380 16.96 20.94 20.77
N VAL A 381 16.14 21.43 19.81
CA VAL A 381 16.60 21.82 18.46
C VAL A 381 17.54 23.02 18.51
N LEU A 382 17.22 24.06 19.32
CA LEU A 382 18.08 25.23 19.50
C LEU A 382 19.42 24.87 20.16
N GLU A 383 19.43 23.92 21.10
CA GLU A 383 20.65 23.40 21.73
C GLU A 383 21.48 22.60 20.72
N ALA A 384 20.87 21.66 20.00
CA ALA A 384 21.54 20.84 18.99
C ALA A 384 22.16 21.68 17.85
N LYS A 385 21.56 22.82 17.52
CA LYS A 385 22.06 23.78 16.52
C LYS A 385 23.00 24.84 17.10
N GLY A 386 23.35 24.75 18.39
CA GLY A 386 24.33 25.63 19.03
C GLY A 386 23.86 27.08 19.22
N ILE A 387 22.55 27.33 19.22
CA ILE A 387 21.99 28.67 19.50
C ILE A 387 21.91 28.93 21.00
N ILE A 388 21.70 27.88 21.80
CA ILE A 388 21.63 27.97 23.27
C ILE A 388 22.54 26.94 23.93
N GLY A 389 23.00 27.24 25.14
CA GLY A 389 23.85 26.36 25.95
C GLY A 389 23.08 25.19 26.56
N ALA A 390 23.85 24.26 27.13
CA ALA A 390 23.31 23.08 27.81
C ALA A 390 22.46 23.46 29.03
N GLN A 391 21.57 22.55 29.43
CA GLN A 391 20.70 22.78 30.57
C GLN A 391 21.46 22.83 31.89
N ASP A 392 21.45 23.99 32.55
CA ASP A 392 21.95 24.16 33.92
C ASP A 392 20.78 24.27 34.93
N GLY A 393 20.33 23.11 35.42
CA GLY A 393 19.27 23.02 36.42
C GLY A 393 17.91 23.59 35.94
N SER A 394 17.28 24.39 36.80
CA SER A 394 15.99 25.06 36.52
C SER A 394 16.12 26.47 35.95
N LYS A 395 17.36 26.93 35.72
CA LYS A 395 17.61 28.27 35.20
C LYS A 395 17.37 28.35 33.68
N PRO A 396 17.00 29.52 33.15
CA PRO A 396 16.97 29.75 31.70
C PRO A 396 18.33 29.48 31.07
N ARG A 397 18.35 28.88 29.87
CA ARG A 397 19.58 28.55 29.13
C ARG A 397 20.17 29.81 28.50
N GLU A 398 21.49 29.94 28.53
CA GLU A 398 22.24 31.03 27.91
C GLU A 398 22.25 30.91 26.38
N VAL A 399 22.35 32.03 25.65
CA VAL A 399 22.35 32.09 24.18
C VAL A 399 23.79 32.23 23.67
N LEU A 400 24.18 31.44 22.67
CA LEU A 400 25.58 31.24 22.25
C LEU A 400 25.96 31.93 20.92
N SER A 401 25.01 32.50 20.17
CA SER A 401 25.28 33.05 18.83
C SER A 401 25.93 34.44 18.84
N SER A 402 26.98 34.59 18.02
CA SER A 402 27.92 35.70 17.88
C SER A 402 27.32 37.03 17.38
N ALA A 403 27.45 38.09 18.18
CA ALA A 403 27.64 39.45 17.68
C ALA A 403 29.16 39.67 17.46
N GLY A 404 29.50 40.33 16.34
CA GLY A 404 30.83 40.34 15.74
C GLY A 404 32.00 40.74 16.65
N SER A 405 33.09 39.99 16.54
CA SER A 405 34.42 40.39 16.97
C SER A 405 34.95 41.49 16.04
N ALA A 406 34.80 42.75 16.43
CA ALA A 406 35.68 43.83 16.00
C ALA A 406 36.72 44.05 17.11
N SER A 407 37.90 43.47 16.93
CA SER A 407 39.09 43.79 17.70
C SER A 407 39.52 45.23 17.42
N VAL A 408 39.49 46.09 18.43
CA VAL A 408 40.36 47.26 18.49
C VAL A 408 41.46 46.91 19.47
N SER A 409 42.65 46.70 18.91
CA SER A 409 43.93 46.71 19.61
C SER A 409 44.25 48.15 20.01
N GLU A 410 44.36 48.42 21.31
CA GLU A 410 45.16 49.54 21.80
C GLU A 410 46.41 48.95 22.45
N ASP A 411 47.52 49.08 21.71
CA ASP A 411 48.87 49.03 22.24
C ASP A 411 49.07 50.24 23.15
N GLU A 412 49.37 50.01 24.43
CA GLU A 412 50.08 50.99 25.26
C GLU A 412 51.41 50.35 25.69
N ASP A 413 52.48 50.72 24.97
CA ASP A 413 53.86 50.58 25.39
C ASP A 413 54.18 51.59 26.52
N GLU A 414 54.62 51.02 27.64
CA GLU A 414 55.74 51.41 28.50
C GLU A 414 55.94 52.84 29.08
N THR A 415 56.21 52.81 30.39
CA THR A 415 57.13 53.65 31.21
C THR A 415 56.69 55.02 31.75
N PHE A 416 56.50 55.11 33.07
CA PHE A 416 57.55 55.50 34.04
C PHE A 416 57.24 54.98 35.45
#